data_AF-A0A920VLF8-F1
#
_entry.id   AF-A0A920VLF8-F1
#
_cell.length_a   1.000
_cell.length_b   1.000
_cell.length_c   1.000
_cell.angle_alpha   90.00
_cell.angle_beta   90.00
_cell.angle_gamma   90.00
#
_symmetry.space_group_name_H-M   'P 1'
#
loop_
_entity.id
_entity.type
_entity.pdbx_description
1 polymer ?
#
loop_
_entity_poly.entity_id
_entity_poly.type
_entity_poly.pdbx_seq_one_letter_code
_entity_poly.pdbx_strand_id
1 'polypeptide(L)'
;MRKHPDPGPLTCLAQLFTSMTGEKPARPERVWFEPPSRCYAHLENLLNAVSAVSIVALMLFAVVQVVGRKVFNAPVFGYIDWVEQIMVLFAFIGVAYCQREGVTCAWMIFAGFRRGLLWLVEVVGGVVGLFIIGILIFTSFDHFMGALSRSAIRR
;
A
#
# COMPACT_ATOMS: atom_id res chain seq x y z
N MET A 1 -44.27 14.20 19.37
CA MET A 1 -43.87 13.57 20.64
C MET A 1 -43.59 12.07 20.43
N ARG A 2 -42.45 11.70 19.85
CA ARG A 2 -41.90 10.35 20.01
C ARG A 2 -40.77 10.47 21.03
N LYS A 3 -40.97 9.93 22.23
CA LYS A 3 -39.89 9.73 23.20
C LYS A 3 -38.84 8.85 22.54
N HIS A 4 -37.71 9.44 22.17
CA HIS A 4 -36.50 8.64 21.98
C HIS A 4 -36.13 8.08 23.35
N PRO A 5 -35.85 6.78 23.49
CA PRO A 5 -35.27 6.25 24.71
C PRO A 5 -33.89 6.89 24.89
N ASP A 6 -33.64 7.51 26.04
CA ASP A 6 -32.40 8.20 26.35
C ASP A 6 -31.24 7.18 26.30
N PRO A 7 -30.29 7.32 25.35
CA PRO A 7 -29.13 6.46 25.34
C PRO A 7 -28.30 6.74 26.60
N GLY A 8 -27.94 5.69 27.34
CA GLY A 8 -27.03 5.84 28.47
C GLY A 8 -25.72 6.54 28.07
N PRO A 9 -24.92 7.01 29.05
CA PRO A 9 -23.68 7.76 28.79
C PRO A 9 -22.70 7.01 27.86
N LEU A 10 -22.80 5.68 27.81
CA LEU A 10 -21.99 4.81 26.95
C LEU A 10 -22.36 4.89 25.47
N THR A 11 -23.64 5.06 25.10
CA THR A 11 -24.05 5.17 23.69
C THR A 11 -23.74 6.55 23.12
N CYS A 12 -23.76 7.59 23.97
CA CYS A 12 -23.33 8.93 23.58
C CYS A 12 -21.81 8.96 23.32
N LEU A 13 -21.01 8.27 24.14
CA LEU A 13 -19.58 8.06 23.90
C LEU A 13 -19.29 7.23 22.65
N ALA A 14 -20.09 6.20 22.36
CA ALA A 14 -19.94 5.42 21.12
C ALA A 14 -20.22 6.28 19.87
N GLN A 15 -21.25 7.13 19.88
CA GLN A 15 -21.51 8.07 18.79
C GLN A 15 -20.45 9.17 18.69
N LEU A 16 -19.91 9.64 19.82
CA LEU A 16 -18.83 10.63 19.83
C LEU A 16 -17.51 10.03 19.30
N PHE A 17 -17.24 8.75 19.61
CA PHE A 17 -16.08 8.02 19.10
C PHE A 17 -16.19 7.80 17.59
N THR A 18 -17.37 7.41 17.09
CA THR A 18 -17.67 7.33 15.65
C THR A 18 -17.62 8.71 14.97
N SER A 19 -17.95 9.79 15.68
CA SER A 19 -17.84 11.17 15.16
C SER A 19 -16.40 11.71 15.16
N MET A 20 -15.54 11.23 16.06
CA MET A 20 -14.13 11.63 16.18
C MET A 20 -13.25 10.88 15.17
N THR A 21 -13.61 9.65 14.81
CA THR A 21 -13.14 9.00 13.58
C THR A 21 -13.91 9.61 12.41
N GLY A 22 -13.47 10.77 11.92
CA GLY A 22 -14.07 11.51 10.80
C GLY A 22 -14.02 10.79 9.45
N GLU A 23 -14.46 9.54 9.37
CA GLU A 23 -14.76 8.82 8.15
C GLU A 23 -16.07 9.41 7.61
N LYS A 24 -15.97 10.55 6.89
CA LYS A 24 -17.03 10.95 5.98
C LYS A 24 -17.32 9.75 5.08
N PRO A 25 -18.59 9.31 4.90
CA PRO A 25 -18.88 8.29 3.90
C PRO A 25 -18.32 8.82 2.59
N ALA A 26 -17.38 8.07 2.00
CA ALA A 26 -16.77 8.41 0.73
C ALA A 26 -17.89 8.83 -0.21
N ARG A 27 -17.88 10.11 -0.62
CA ARG A 27 -18.83 10.60 -1.62
C ARG A 27 -18.67 9.66 -2.80
N PRO A 28 -19.75 9.09 -3.39
CA PRO A 28 -19.61 8.31 -4.62
C PRO A 28 -19.10 9.26 -5.69
N GLU A 29 -17.78 9.30 -5.85
CA GLU A 29 -17.14 9.94 -6.97
C GLU A 29 -17.67 9.22 -8.20
N ARG A 30 -18.16 10.00 -9.16
CA ARG A 30 -18.84 9.46 -10.34
C ARG A 30 -17.85 8.62 -11.13
N VAL A 31 -17.94 7.31 -10.95
CA VAL A 31 -17.31 6.33 -11.82
C VAL A 31 -17.95 6.55 -13.20
N TRP A 32 -17.21 7.19 -14.11
CA TRP A 32 -17.66 7.45 -15.48
C TRP A 32 -17.86 6.16 -16.29
N PHE A 33 -17.32 5.05 -15.77
CA PHE A 33 -17.48 3.70 -16.28
C PHE A 33 -18.31 2.88 -15.30
N GLU A 34 -19.57 2.60 -15.62
CA GLU A 34 -20.32 1.54 -14.95
C GLU A 34 -20.10 0.23 -15.75
N PRO A 35 -19.13 -0.64 -15.41
CA PRO A 35 -19.07 -1.96 -16.01
C PRO A 35 -20.21 -2.83 -15.42
N PRO A 36 -21.06 -3.44 -16.24
CA PRO A 36 -22.04 -4.40 -15.77
C PRO A 36 -21.37 -5.76 -15.58
N SER A 37 -20.92 -6.11 -14.36
CA SER A 37 -20.75 -7.53 -13.97
C SER A 37 -20.37 -7.70 -12.51
N ARG A 38 -21.22 -8.44 -11.77
CA ARG A 38 -20.98 -8.86 -10.36
C ARG A 38 -19.63 -9.59 -10.19
N CYS A 39 -19.10 -10.18 -11.26
CA CYS A 39 -17.81 -10.85 -11.30
C CYS A 39 -16.63 -9.90 -11.00
N TYR A 40 -16.69 -8.64 -11.45
CA TYR A 40 -15.61 -7.68 -11.22
C TYR A 40 -15.50 -7.30 -9.73
N ALA A 41 -16.65 -7.07 -9.09
CA ALA A 41 -16.71 -6.79 -7.65
C ALA A 41 -16.19 -7.96 -6.80
N HIS A 42 -16.46 -9.21 -7.20
CA HIS A 42 -15.89 -10.37 -6.53
C HIS A 42 -14.38 -10.51 -6.74
N LEU A 43 -13.89 -10.22 -7.95
CA LEU A 43 -12.46 -10.24 -8.25
C LEU A 43 -11.70 -9.18 -7.45
N GLU A 44 -12.23 -7.96 -7.36
CA GLU A 44 -11.63 -6.89 -6.55
C GLU A 44 -11.58 -7.25 -5.06
N ASN A 45 -12.66 -7.82 -4.52
CA ASN A 45 -12.67 -8.26 -3.12
C ASN A 45 -11.69 -9.42 -2.87
N LEU A 46 -11.56 -10.34 -3.83
CA LEU A 46 -10.58 -11.43 -3.76
C LEU A 46 -9.15 -10.87 -3.80
N LEU A 47 -8.85 -9.93 -4.69
CA LEU A 47 -7.56 -9.28 -4.79
C LEU A 47 -7.22 -8.55 -3.48
N ASN A 48 -8.18 -7.84 -2.87
CA ASN A 48 -7.97 -7.20 -1.58
C ASN A 48 -7.66 -8.23 -0.47
N ALA A 49 -8.37 -9.37 -0.46
CA ALA A 49 -8.06 -10.46 0.47
C ALA A 49 -6.66 -11.06 0.23
N VAL A 50 -6.24 -11.22 -1.03
CA VAL A 50 -4.89 -11.66 -1.40
C VAL A 50 -3.83 -10.67 -0.89
N SER A 51 -4.08 -9.37 -1.00
CA SER A 51 -3.18 -8.34 -0.47
C SER A 51 -3.02 -8.48 1.05
N ALA A 52 -4.12 -8.60 1.79
CA ALA A 52 -4.07 -8.79 3.24
C ALA A 52 -3.30 -10.07 3.65
N VAL A 53 -3.54 -11.19 2.95
CA VAL A 53 -2.82 -12.45 3.19
C VAL A 53 -1.33 -12.32 2.88
N SER A 54 -0.98 -11.60 1.82
CA SER A 54 0.41 -11.41 1.41
C SER A 54 1.23 -10.60 2.43
N ILE A 55 0.62 -9.61 3.08
CA ILE A 55 1.25 -8.83 4.16
C ILE A 55 1.50 -9.69 5.39
N VAL A 56 0.54 -10.56 5.76
CA VAL A 56 0.73 -11.52 6.86
C VAL A 56 1.86 -12.49 6.53
N ALA A 57 1.93 -13.00 5.30
CA ALA A 57 3.03 -13.86 4.85
C ALA A 57 4.39 -13.16 4.96
N LEU A 58 4.49 -11.90 4.52
CA LEU A 58 5.70 -11.08 4.66
C LEU A 58 6.16 -10.92 6.13
N MET A 59 5.23 -10.66 7.03
CA MET A 59 5.53 -10.52 8.46
C MET A 59 6.06 -11.83 9.05
N LEU A 60 5.50 -12.97 8.67
CA LEU A 60 6.00 -14.28 9.09
C LEU A 60 7.40 -14.57 8.53
N PHE A 61 7.64 -14.27 7.25
CA PHE A 61 8.96 -14.40 6.63
C PHE A 61 10.01 -13.54 7.34
N ALA A 62 9.66 -12.31 7.73
CA ALA A 62 10.54 -11.43 8.49
C ALA A 62 10.88 -12.03 9.87
N VAL A 63 9.91 -12.59 10.59
CA VAL A 63 10.15 -13.22 11.90
C VAL A 63 11.04 -14.45 11.76
N VAL A 64 10.78 -15.33 10.79
CA VAL A 64 11.62 -16.51 10.52
C VAL A 64 13.07 -16.10 10.26
N GLN A 65 13.28 -15.01 9.51
CA GLN A 65 14.61 -14.50 9.24
C GLN A 65 15.30 -13.95 10.50
N VAL A 66 14.58 -13.22 11.35
CA VAL A 66 15.13 -12.66 12.61
C VAL A 66 15.47 -13.79 13.59
N VAL A 67 14.60 -14.79 13.73
CA VAL A 67 14.81 -15.95 14.60
C VAL A 67 15.93 -16.84 14.07
N GLY A 68 15.94 -17.13 12.76
CA GLY A 68 16.98 -17.93 12.12
C GLY A 68 18.38 -17.36 12.31
N ARG A 69 18.53 -16.04 12.18
CA ARG A 69 19.80 -15.36 12.47
C ARG A 69 20.19 -15.40 13.95
N LYS A 70 19.24 -15.23 14.87
CA LYS A 70 19.52 -15.18 16.31
C LYS A 70 19.76 -16.56 16.96
N VAL A 71 19.09 -17.60 16.48
CA VAL A 71 19.07 -18.93 17.14
C VAL A 71 19.99 -19.93 16.43
N PHE A 72 20.03 -19.90 15.10
CA PHE A 72 20.76 -20.91 14.31
C PHE A 72 22.05 -20.38 13.68
N ASN A 73 22.34 -19.07 13.81
CA ASN A 73 23.50 -18.38 13.24
C ASN A 73 23.72 -18.67 11.73
N ALA A 74 22.67 -19.14 11.05
CA ALA A 74 22.64 -19.54 9.66
C ALA A 74 21.78 -18.53 8.91
N PRO A 75 22.37 -17.67 8.06
CA PRO A 75 21.60 -16.72 7.28
C PRO A 75 20.77 -17.46 6.22
N VAL A 76 19.49 -17.13 6.11
CA VAL A 76 18.62 -17.62 5.04
C VAL A 76 19.02 -16.95 3.72
N PHE A 77 19.64 -17.71 2.82
CA PHE A 77 19.97 -17.25 1.47
C PHE A 77 18.70 -17.03 0.65
N GLY A 78 18.64 -15.93 -0.10
CA GLY A 78 17.52 -15.64 -1.00
C GLY A 78 16.27 -15.04 -0.35
N TYR A 79 16.31 -14.66 0.93
CA TYR A 79 15.14 -14.03 1.58
C TYR A 79 14.72 -12.70 0.94
N ILE A 80 15.70 -11.92 0.43
CA ILE A 80 15.45 -10.57 -0.11
C ILE A 80 14.56 -10.65 -1.36
N ASP A 81 14.83 -11.60 -2.26
CA ASP A 81 14.10 -11.78 -3.52
C ASP A 81 12.61 -12.09 -3.28
N TRP A 82 12.33 -12.99 -2.33
CA TRP A 82 10.95 -13.30 -1.93
C TRP A 82 10.21 -12.11 -1.33
N VAL A 83 10.88 -11.33 -0.47
CA VAL A 83 10.28 -10.14 0.13
C VAL A 83 10.02 -9.07 -0.93
N GLU A 84 10.93 -8.89 -1.87
CA GLU A 84 10.78 -7.95 -2.98
C GLU A 84 9.59 -8.31 -3.86
N GLN A 85 9.44 -9.58 -4.25
CA GLN A 85 8.30 -10.03 -5.05
C GLN A 85 6.96 -9.85 -4.34
N ILE A 86 6.87 -10.20 -3.04
CA ILE A 86 5.62 -10.02 -2.30
C ILE A 86 5.34 -8.53 -2.08
N MET A 87 6.36 -7.69 -1.91
CA MET A 87 6.20 -6.24 -1.82
C MET A 87 5.57 -5.64 -3.06
N VAL A 88 6.08 -6.03 -4.22
CA VAL A 88 5.54 -5.61 -5.51
C VAL A 88 4.10 -6.11 -5.69
N LEU A 89 3.81 -7.36 -5.31
CA LEU A 89 2.47 -7.95 -5.39
C LEU A 89 1.44 -7.15 -4.60
N PHE A 90 1.68 -6.90 -3.30
CA PHE A 90 0.70 -6.20 -2.46
C PHE A 90 0.59 -4.71 -2.81
N ALA A 91 1.69 -4.08 -3.26
CA ALA A 91 1.70 -2.68 -3.61
C ALA A 91 0.80 -2.38 -4.81
N PHE A 92 0.88 -3.17 -5.88
CA PHE A 92 0.03 -2.96 -7.06
C PHE A 92 -1.44 -3.21 -6.77
N ILE A 93 -1.76 -4.26 -6.01
CA ILE A 93 -3.14 -4.57 -5.63
C ILE A 93 -3.70 -3.50 -4.69
N GLY A 94 -2.90 -3.04 -3.72
CA GLY A 94 -3.29 -1.98 -2.78
C GLY A 94 -3.54 -0.64 -3.46
N VAL A 95 -2.68 -0.24 -4.40
CA VAL A 95 -2.86 1.01 -5.16
C VAL A 95 -4.12 0.96 -6.02
N ALA A 96 -4.42 -0.17 -6.67
CA ALA A 96 -5.65 -0.33 -7.44
C ALA A 96 -6.90 -0.20 -6.56
N TYR A 97 -6.87 -0.75 -5.34
CA TYR A 97 -7.96 -0.59 -4.37
C TYR A 97 -8.15 0.87 -3.95
N CYS A 98 -7.07 1.60 -3.66
CA CYS A 98 -7.15 3.02 -3.30
C CYS A 98 -7.69 3.90 -4.43
N GLN A 99 -7.35 3.60 -5.69
CA GLN A 99 -7.89 4.30 -6.84
C GLN A 99 -9.40 4.08 -7.03
N ARG A 100 -9.91 2.90 -6.66
CA ARG A 100 -11.35 2.59 -6.73
C ARG A 100 -12.18 3.39 -5.73
N GLU A 101 -11.70 3.51 -4.49
CA GLU A 101 -12.39 4.23 -3.42
C GLU A 101 -12.33 5.77 -3.60
N GLY A 102 -11.69 6.27 -4.67
CA GLY A 102 -11.60 7.71 -4.99
C GLY A 102 -10.74 8.50 -4.01
N VAL A 103 -10.00 7.82 -3.13
CA VAL A 103 -9.08 8.40 -2.16
C VAL A 103 -7.66 8.22 -2.65
N THR A 104 -7.18 9.16 -3.47
CA THR A 104 -5.78 9.13 -3.89
C THR A 104 -4.83 9.45 -2.73
N CYS A 105 -3.72 8.70 -2.65
CA CYS A 105 -2.73 8.67 -1.57
C CYS A 105 -1.99 9.99 -1.28
N ALA A 106 -2.26 11.09 -1.96
CA ALA A 106 -1.37 12.27 -1.95
C ALA A 106 -1.46 13.11 -0.66
N TRP A 107 -2.47 12.93 0.20
CA TRP A 107 -2.88 14.05 1.04
C TRP A 107 -3.78 13.73 2.24
N MET A 108 -4.00 12.47 2.62
CA MET A 108 -5.04 12.13 3.63
C MET A 108 -4.93 12.93 4.97
N ILE A 109 -3.78 13.54 5.27
CA ILE A 109 -3.61 14.56 6.33
C ILE A 109 -3.90 16.02 5.91
N PHE A 110 -3.54 16.52 4.70
CA PHE A 110 -3.82 17.94 4.42
C PHE A 110 -5.28 18.26 4.10
N ALA A 111 -6.24 17.34 4.31
CA ALA A 111 -7.67 17.56 4.64
C ALA A 111 -8.43 18.82 4.11
N GLY A 112 -7.86 19.99 4.43
CA GLY A 112 -8.40 21.33 4.20
C GLY A 112 -7.70 22.19 3.14
N PHE A 113 -6.78 21.67 2.32
CA PHE A 113 -6.12 22.48 1.27
C PHE A 113 -6.95 22.64 -0.01
N ARG A 114 -6.71 23.74 -0.76
CA ARG A 114 -7.41 24.02 -2.03
C ARG A 114 -7.16 22.93 -3.06
N ARG A 115 -8.21 22.53 -3.78
CA ARG A 115 -8.24 21.42 -4.76
C ARG A 115 -7.12 21.46 -5.81
N GLY A 116 -6.61 22.65 -6.16
CA GLY A 116 -5.48 22.81 -7.09
C GLY A 116 -4.12 22.41 -6.51
N LEU A 117 -3.90 22.55 -5.19
CA LEU A 117 -2.62 22.15 -4.56
C LEU A 117 -2.53 20.62 -4.43
N LEU A 118 -3.67 19.93 -4.27
CA LEU A 118 -3.73 18.46 -4.20
C LEU A 118 -3.19 17.82 -5.47
N TRP A 119 -3.60 18.36 -6.62
CA TRP A 119 -3.17 17.88 -7.92
C TRP A 119 -1.67 18.08 -8.14
N LEU A 120 -1.11 19.23 -7.73
CA LEU A 120 0.33 19.46 -7.80
C LEU A 120 1.13 18.50 -6.91
N VAL A 121 0.67 18.26 -5.69
CA VAL A 121 1.37 17.35 -4.76
C VAL A 121 1.40 15.93 -5.31
N GLU A 122 0.30 15.46 -5.91
CA GLU A 122 0.22 14.13 -6.50
C GLU A 122 1.15 13.98 -7.71
N VAL A 123 1.15 14.96 -8.62
CA VAL A 123 2.04 14.96 -9.79
C VAL A 123 3.50 15.01 -9.35
N VAL A 124 3.83 15.85 -8.36
CA VAL A 124 5.20 15.95 -7.82
C VAL A 124 5.62 14.63 -7.17
N GLY A 125 4.76 14.00 -6.36
CA GLY A 125 5.04 12.70 -5.76
C GLY A 125 5.31 11.62 -6.80
N GLY A 126 4.52 11.57 -7.88
CA GLY A 126 4.74 10.66 -9.00
C GLY A 126 6.05 10.91 -9.74
N VAL A 127 6.38 12.18 -10.03
CA VAL A 127 7.63 12.56 -10.70
C VAL A 127 8.85 12.22 -9.86
N VAL A 128 8.82 12.48 -8.55
CA VAL A 128 9.90 12.12 -7.62
C VAL A 128 10.09 10.61 -7.56
N GLY A 129 9.00 9.84 -7.49
CA GLY A 129 9.07 8.37 -7.55
C GLY A 129 9.72 7.87 -8.85
N LEU A 130 9.31 8.44 -10.00
CA LEU A 130 9.88 8.09 -11.30
C LEU A 130 11.37 8.41 -11.38
N PHE A 131 11.78 9.55 -10.82
CA PHE A 131 13.17 9.98 -10.76
C PHE A 131 14.03 9.02 -9.94
N ILE A 132 13.55 8.57 -8.77
CA ILE A 132 14.26 7.60 -7.91
C ILE A 132 14.45 6.27 -8.64
N ILE A 133 13.40 5.75 -9.29
CA ILE A 133 13.47 4.50 -10.05
C ILE A 133 14.50 4.63 -11.19
N GLY A 134 14.54 5.77 -11.88
CA GLY A 134 15.53 6.05 -12.93
C GLY A 134 16.98 5.97 -12.42
N ILE A 135 17.29 6.58 -11.27
CA ILE A 135 18.63 6.53 -10.66
C ILE A 135 18.99 5.09 -10.25
N LEU A 136 18.04 4.34 -9.70
CA LEU A 136 18.25 2.96 -9.29
C LEU A 136 18.63 2.06 -10.47
N ILE A 137 17.95 2.22 -11.62
CA ILE A 137 18.23 1.44 -12.82
C ILE A 137 19.65 1.73 -13.33
N PHE A 138 20.02 3.02 -13.42
CA PHE A 138 21.34 3.42 -13.89
C PHE A 138 22.45 2.86 -12.99
N THR A 139 22.31 3.02 -11.67
CA THR A 139 23.29 2.55 -10.68
C THR A 139 23.42 1.02 -10.70
N SER A 140 22.31 0.30 -10.87
CA SER A 140 22.32 -1.17 -10.93
C SER A 140 23.06 -1.69 -12.17
N PHE A 141 22.95 -1.00 -13.31
CA PHE A 141 23.63 -1.38 -14.54
C PHE A 141 25.16 -1.23 -14.45
N ASP A 142 25.64 -0.11 -13.89
CA ASP A 142 27.08 0.11 -13.65
C ASP A 142 27.68 -0.94 -12.72
N HIS A 143 26.93 -1.32 -11.67
CA HIS A 143 27.39 -2.35 -10.73
C HIS A 143 27.53 -3.72 -11.40
N PHE A 144 26.60 -4.07 -12.31
CA PHE A 144 26.65 -5.31 -13.07
C PHE A 144 27.86 -5.37 -14.01
N MET A 145 28.13 -4.29 -14.77
CA MET A 145 29.30 -4.19 -15.64
C MET A 145 30.63 -4.25 -14.85
N GLY A 146 30.66 -3.60 -13.68
CA GLY A 146 31.80 -3.65 -12.76
C GLY A 146 32.07 -5.07 -12.22
N ALA A 147 31.02 -5.84 -11.90
CA ALA A 147 31.17 -7.22 -11.46
C ALA A 147 31.62 -8.15 -12.60
N LEU A 148 31.05 -7.98 -13.80
CA LEU A 148 31.37 -8.81 -14.97
C LEU A 148 32.85 -8.68 -15.35
N SER A 149 33.38 -7.45 -15.41
CA SER A 149 34.78 -7.20 -15.75
C SER A 149 35.77 -7.81 -14.74
N ARG A 150 35.47 -7.75 -13.44
CA ARG A 150 36.30 -8.37 -12.38
C ARG A 150 36.28 -9.90 -12.43
N SER A 151 35.19 -10.51 -12.91
CA SER A 151 35.08 -11.96 -13.04
C SER A 151 35.86 -12.52 -14.24
N ALA A 152 36.08 -11.72 -15.28
CA ALA A 152 36.87 -12.09 -16.46
C ALA A 152 38.38 -12.11 -16.20
N ILE A 153 38.87 -11.33 -15.23
CA ILE A 153 40.30 -11.26 -14.83
C ILE A 153 40.70 -12.37 -13.85
N ARG A 154 39.73 -13.04 -13.20
CA ARG A 154 39.98 -14.10 -12.22
C ARG A 154 39.95 -15.52 -12.83
N ARG A 155 40.01 -15.64 -14.16
CA ARG A 155 40.31 -16.88 -14.89
C ARG A 155 41.59 -16.71 -15.69
#